data_AF-A0A7V5T5T4-F1
#
_entry.id   AF-A0A7V5T5T4-F1
#
_cell.length_a   1.000
_cell.length_b   1.000
_cell.length_c   1.000
_cell.angle_alpha   90.00
_cell.angle_beta   90.00
_cell.angle_gamma   90.00
#
_symmetry.space_group_name_H-M   'P 1'
#
loop_
_entity.id
_entity.type
_entity.pdbx_description
1 polymer ?
#
loop_
_entity_poly.entity_id
_entity_poly.type
_entity_poly.pdbx_seq_one_letter_code
_entity_poly.pdbx_strand_id
1 'polypeptide(L)'
;MRIPTLRTLFGKRASAASPPKDRSSVRVGIPKVLNIWSTHQFWVGFLTALGIAPENIVFSSDTSEEQYREYGKGRGTVDCCYPVKCMSGHYGELIFGQKKKIDVLLSPMIYSLPSFLRGHVLDTLTCTRVMAGPENIKAGFLKERDVFAENGIRYVSPFVSLGEPEKVPKQLYLALKDVLDLTEEETARAVEAGYRALEAFNQKMRQKSREILTWCARHERPCILVLARPYHMDPGIGHEIEAELQAHGFPILWMQYFPTDDDLMHWLFGEEIRAGRIKSPFDISDVWPSSYSSNTNEILWGAKVAARCPWVTCVIRFSSYECGMDQPTYTPTQKIVEASGTLYFKFGDLDATKPAGSIKIRVETIVHYVEKYSRDIIRRKLAALPPHCPLLEEAPSTSESASLAA
;
A
#
# COMPACT_ATOMS: atom_id res chain seq x y z
N MET A 1 -28.54 -15.66 24.92
CA MET A 1 -29.74 -15.81 24.06
C MET A 1 -30.40 -14.43 23.95
N ARG A 2 -30.20 -13.70 22.85
CA ARG A 2 -30.74 -12.33 22.70
C ARG A 2 -32.18 -12.43 22.18
N ILE A 3 -33.14 -11.91 22.96
CA ILE A 3 -34.56 -11.87 22.61
C ILE A 3 -34.77 -10.79 21.54
N PRO A 4 -35.35 -11.12 20.36
CA PRO A 4 -35.64 -10.12 19.34
C PRO A 4 -36.77 -9.18 19.77
N THR A 5 -36.63 -7.88 19.54
CA THR A 5 -37.71 -6.90 19.76
C THR A 5 -38.58 -6.77 18.50
N LEU A 6 -39.87 -6.44 18.66
CA LEU A 6 -40.88 -6.28 17.59
C LEU A 6 -40.44 -5.37 16.41
N ARG A 7 -39.46 -4.48 16.62
CA ARG A 7 -38.86 -3.64 15.57
C ARG A 7 -38.07 -4.44 14.52
N THR A 8 -37.57 -5.63 14.87
CA THR A 8 -36.89 -6.56 13.94
C THR A 8 -37.85 -7.40 13.10
N LEU A 9 -39.12 -7.54 13.52
CA LEU A 9 -40.12 -8.33 12.81
C LEU A 9 -40.85 -7.52 11.71
N PHE A 10 -40.83 -6.18 11.78
CA PHE A 10 -41.46 -5.28 10.80
C PHE A 10 -40.45 -4.42 10.01
N GLY A 11 -39.16 -4.77 10.04
CA GLY A 11 -38.19 -4.21 9.12
C GLY A 11 -38.59 -4.57 7.70
N LYS A 12 -38.94 -3.56 6.89
CA LYS A 12 -39.24 -3.69 5.45
C LYS A 12 -38.30 -4.73 4.83
N ARG A 13 -38.86 -5.75 4.16
CA ARG A 13 -38.13 -6.59 3.20
C ARG A 13 -37.21 -5.65 2.42
N ALA A 14 -35.90 -5.94 2.41
CA ALA A 14 -34.98 -5.24 1.53
C ALA A 14 -35.62 -5.24 0.13
N SER A 15 -35.94 -4.04 -0.37
CA SER A 15 -36.42 -3.90 -1.74
C SER A 15 -35.44 -4.65 -2.61
N ALA A 16 -35.94 -5.49 -3.52
CA ALA A 16 -35.10 -6.17 -4.50
C ALA A 16 -34.15 -5.11 -5.08
N ALA A 17 -32.85 -5.32 -4.86
CA ALA A 17 -31.85 -4.32 -5.22
C ALA A 17 -32.00 -4.01 -6.70
N SER A 18 -32.11 -2.72 -7.05
CA SER A 18 -32.13 -2.32 -8.45
C SER A 18 -30.90 -2.92 -9.14
N PRO A 19 -31.07 -3.57 -10.32
CA PRO A 19 -29.95 -4.13 -11.05
C PRO A 19 -28.93 -3.02 -11.33
N PRO A 20 -27.61 -3.33 -11.31
CA PRO A 20 -26.59 -2.34 -11.59
C PRO A 20 -26.84 -1.71 -12.95
N LYS A 21 -26.78 -0.37 -13.02
CA LYS A 21 -26.92 0.33 -14.30
C LYS A 21 -25.73 -0.07 -15.19
N ASP A 22 -26.01 -0.33 -16.47
CA ASP A 22 -24.96 -0.68 -17.42
C ASP A 22 -24.11 0.55 -17.74
N ARG A 23 -22.84 0.49 -17.33
CA ARG A 23 -21.81 1.48 -17.62
C ARG A 23 -20.61 0.83 -18.30
N SER A 24 -20.83 -0.32 -18.96
CA SER A 24 -19.78 -1.11 -19.58
C SER A 24 -19.00 -0.31 -20.63
N SER A 25 -19.59 0.70 -21.25
CA SER A 25 -18.93 1.55 -22.25
C SER A 25 -18.06 2.67 -21.66
N VAL A 26 -18.22 3.01 -20.38
CA VAL A 26 -17.51 4.13 -19.74
C VAL A 26 -16.07 3.75 -19.42
N ARG A 27 -15.12 4.54 -19.92
CA ARG A 27 -13.67 4.35 -19.70
C ARG A 27 -13.17 5.29 -18.61
N VAL A 28 -12.69 4.71 -17.52
CA VAL A 28 -12.15 5.45 -16.37
C VAL A 28 -10.64 5.27 -16.32
N GLY A 29 -9.91 6.37 -16.48
CA GLY A 29 -8.47 6.45 -16.29
C GLY A 29 -8.11 6.74 -14.83
N ILE A 30 -7.24 5.92 -14.23
CA ILE A 30 -6.71 6.12 -12.88
C ILE A 30 -5.17 6.22 -12.96
N PRO A 31 -4.55 7.31 -12.48
CA PRO A 31 -3.10 7.42 -12.47
C PRO A 31 -2.50 6.42 -11.47
N LYS A 32 -1.63 5.53 -11.95
CA LYS A 32 -0.95 4.47 -11.18
C LYS A 32 0.20 5.04 -10.36
N VAL A 33 -0.11 5.89 -9.39
CA VAL A 33 0.87 6.69 -8.65
C VAL A 33 0.47 6.87 -7.18
N LEU A 34 1.45 7.19 -6.33
CA LEU A 34 1.23 7.45 -4.90
C LEU A 34 0.48 6.30 -4.20
N ASN A 35 -0.55 6.61 -3.41
CA ASN A 35 -1.31 5.63 -2.63
C ASN A 35 -2.27 4.77 -3.48
N ILE A 36 -2.34 4.98 -4.81
CA ILE A 36 -3.02 4.02 -5.69
C ILE A 36 -2.31 2.66 -5.62
N TRP A 37 -0.99 2.62 -5.41
CA TRP A 37 -0.26 1.35 -5.24
C TRP A 37 -0.79 0.48 -4.09
N SER A 38 -1.23 1.06 -2.97
CA SER A 38 -1.83 0.32 -1.86
C SER A 38 -3.36 0.24 -1.89
N THR A 39 -4.04 1.01 -2.75
CA THR A 39 -5.51 1.11 -2.76
C THR A 39 -6.16 0.73 -4.10
N HIS A 40 -5.38 0.36 -5.12
CA HIS A 40 -5.88 0.07 -6.47
C HIS A 40 -7.03 -0.95 -6.49
N GLN A 41 -6.98 -1.99 -5.66
CA GLN A 41 -8.04 -3.01 -5.59
C GLN A 41 -9.35 -2.48 -5.03
N PHE A 42 -9.31 -1.46 -4.17
CA PHE A 42 -10.52 -0.75 -3.76
C PHE A 42 -11.19 -0.10 -4.96
N TRP A 43 -10.42 0.61 -5.80
CA TRP A 43 -10.94 1.29 -6.98
C TRP A 43 -11.44 0.32 -8.05
N VAL A 44 -10.72 -0.78 -8.28
CA VAL A 44 -11.16 -1.85 -9.20
C VAL A 44 -12.49 -2.45 -8.74
N GLY A 45 -12.59 -2.86 -7.47
CA GLY A 45 -13.82 -3.44 -6.91
C GLY A 45 -14.99 -2.45 -6.90
N PHE A 46 -14.72 -1.19 -6.55
CA PHE A 46 -15.71 -0.12 -6.55
C PHE A 46 -16.27 0.15 -7.95
N LEU A 47 -15.40 0.40 -8.95
CA LEU A 47 -15.84 0.72 -10.31
C LEU A 47 -16.52 -0.47 -11.00
N THR A 48 -16.03 -1.69 -10.78
CA THR A 48 -16.66 -2.91 -11.31
C THR A 48 -18.06 -3.09 -10.73
N ALA A 49 -18.24 -2.84 -9.43
CA ALA A 49 -19.55 -2.92 -8.78
C ALA A 49 -20.53 -1.80 -9.23
N LEU A 50 -20.02 -0.69 -9.77
CA LEU A 50 -20.81 0.35 -10.44
C LEU A 50 -21.17 -0.01 -11.89
N GLY A 51 -20.81 -1.20 -12.37
CA GLY A 51 -21.13 -1.66 -13.73
C GLY A 51 -20.15 -1.18 -14.80
N ILE A 52 -18.97 -0.70 -14.43
CA ILE A 52 -17.88 -0.41 -15.38
C ILE A 52 -17.16 -1.72 -15.71
N ALA A 53 -16.96 -2.00 -17.00
CA ALA A 53 -16.27 -3.20 -17.44
C ALA A 53 -14.79 -3.17 -17.00
N PRO A 54 -14.20 -4.26 -16.49
CA PRO A 54 -12.82 -4.29 -16.02
C PRO A 54 -11.78 -3.77 -17.03
N GLU A 55 -11.96 -4.07 -18.30
CA GLU A 55 -11.11 -3.62 -19.42
C GLU A 55 -11.17 -2.10 -19.67
N ASN A 56 -12.18 -1.42 -19.13
CA ASN A 56 -12.36 0.02 -19.22
C ASN A 56 -11.92 0.75 -17.95
N ILE A 57 -11.36 0.03 -16.98
CA ILE A 57 -10.60 0.59 -15.86
C ILE A 57 -9.12 0.64 -16.29
N VAL A 58 -8.67 1.82 -16.73
CA VAL A 58 -7.36 2.01 -17.33
C VAL A 58 -6.41 2.63 -16.33
N PHE A 59 -5.34 1.92 -15.98
CA PHE A 59 -4.24 2.49 -15.22
C PHE A 59 -3.19 3.06 -16.19
N SER A 60 -2.55 4.17 -15.82
CA SER A 60 -1.33 4.65 -16.51
C SER A 60 -0.21 3.62 -16.41
N SER A 61 0.79 3.70 -17.29
CA SER A 61 1.99 2.89 -17.21
C SER A 61 2.84 3.23 -15.98
N ASP A 62 3.85 2.40 -15.72
CA ASP A 62 4.86 2.65 -14.69
C ASP A 62 5.58 3.98 -14.96
N THR A 63 6.01 4.63 -13.89
CA THR A 63 6.75 5.89 -14.02
C THR A 63 8.02 5.66 -14.85
N SER A 64 8.27 6.54 -15.81
CA SER A 64 9.52 6.55 -16.56
C SER A 64 9.91 7.98 -16.97
N GLU A 65 11.19 8.20 -17.25
CA GLU A 65 11.65 9.48 -17.80
C GLU A 65 10.98 9.79 -19.13
N GLU A 66 10.72 8.77 -19.96
CA GLU A 66 10.04 8.90 -21.25
C GLU A 66 8.59 9.37 -21.05
N GLN A 67 7.84 8.71 -20.17
CA GLN A 67 6.47 9.09 -19.81
C GLN A 67 6.41 10.55 -19.33
N TYR A 68 7.32 10.95 -18.44
CA TYR A 68 7.37 12.33 -17.96
C TYR A 68 7.72 13.32 -19.08
N ARG A 69 8.70 12.99 -19.92
CA ARG A 69 9.18 13.85 -21.02
C ARG A 69 8.13 14.07 -22.09
N GLU A 70 7.41 13.03 -22.48
CA GLU A 70 6.38 13.08 -23.51
C GLU A 70 5.10 13.75 -23.00
N TYR A 71 4.66 13.38 -21.80
CA TYR A 71 3.31 13.71 -21.34
C TYR A 71 3.26 14.76 -20.21
N GLY A 72 4.26 14.78 -19.34
CA GLY A 72 4.29 15.61 -18.12
C GLY A 72 5.05 16.93 -18.23
N LYS A 73 5.94 17.06 -19.21
CA LYS A 73 6.85 18.23 -19.34
C LYS A 73 6.08 19.56 -19.35
N GLY A 74 6.52 20.49 -18.50
CA GLY A 74 5.95 21.85 -18.40
C GLY A 74 4.66 21.97 -17.60
N ARG A 75 4.13 20.86 -17.06
CA ARG A 75 2.87 20.82 -16.29
C ARG A 75 3.07 20.71 -14.77
N GLY A 76 4.32 20.80 -14.30
CA GLY A 76 4.64 20.90 -12.88
C GLY A 76 4.19 22.25 -12.32
N THR A 77 3.50 22.22 -11.18
CA THR A 77 2.89 23.42 -10.57
C THR A 77 3.53 23.84 -9.27
N VAL A 78 4.13 22.90 -8.53
CA VAL A 78 4.75 23.13 -7.21
C VAL A 78 5.98 22.24 -7.06
N ASP A 79 7.01 22.76 -6.39
CA ASP A 79 8.11 21.95 -5.90
C ASP A 79 7.64 21.05 -4.73
N CYS A 80 7.27 19.84 -5.11
CA CYS A 80 6.96 18.71 -4.24
C CYS A 80 7.99 17.59 -4.39
N CYS A 81 7.91 16.59 -3.51
CA CYS A 81 8.68 15.37 -3.63
C CYS A 81 8.50 14.71 -5.00
N TYR A 82 9.53 14.00 -5.45
CA TYR A 82 9.58 13.39 -6.78
C TYR A 82 8.32 12.56 -7.15
N PRO A 83 7.78 11.68 -6.28
CA PRO A 83 6.60 10.88 -6.60
C PRO A 83 5.35 11.71 -6.94
N VAL A 84 5.19 12.89 -6.31
CA VAL A 84 4.07 13.79 -6.61
C VAL A 84 4.29 14.48 -7.95
N LYS A 85 5.53 14.81 -8.31
CA LYS A 85 5.87 15.37 -9.63
C LYS A 85 5.55 14.39 -10.76
N CYS A 86 5.79 13.08 -10.55
CA CYS A 86 5.50 12.02 -11.52
C CYS A 86 4.02 11.96 -11.95
N MET A 87 3.08 12.38 -11.09
CA MET A 87 1.66 12.44 -11.42
C MET A 87 1.35 13.18 -12.72
N SER A 88 2.14 14.21 -13.06
CA SER A 88 1.97 14.97 -14.31
C SER A 88 2.18 14.11 -15.56
N GLY A 89 3.15 13.18 -15.52
CA GLY A 89 3.37 12.20 -16.59
C GLY A 89 2.18 11.26 -16.75
N HIS A 90 1.73 10.66 -15.64
CA HIS A 90 0.57 9.76 -15.65
C HIS A 90 -0.72 10.44 -16.14
N TYR A 91 -0.98 11.70 -15.75
CA TYR A 91 -2.14 12.44 -16.25
C TYR A 91 -2.05 12.65 -17.76
N GLY A 92 -0.91 13.16 -18.23
CA GLY A 92 -0.73 13.41 -19.66
C GLY A 92 -0.81 12.12 -20.47
N GLU A 93 -0.29 11.00 -19.96
CA GLU A 93 -0.36 9.70 -20.64
C GLU A 93 -1.81 9.21 -20.74
N LEU A 94 -2.60 9.36 -19.67
CA LEU A 94 -4.02 8.99 -19.68
C LEU A 94 -4.85 9.86 -20.61
N ILE A 95 -4.45 11.11 -20.84
CA ILE A 95 -5.14 12.06 -21.73
C ILE A 95 -4.73 11.85 -23.19
N PHE A 96 -3.41 11.76 -23.46
CA PHE A 96 -2.84 11.85 -24.80
C PHE A 96 -2.26 10.54 -25.33
N GLY A 97 -1.79 9.65 -24.44
CA GLY A 97 -1.10 8.40 -24.81
C GLY A 97 -2.03 7.21 -25.05
N GLN A 98 -3.32 7.35 -24.79
CA GLN A 98 -4.27 6.24 -24.89
C GLN A 98 -4.76 6.02 -26.33
N LYS A 99 -4.66 4.78 -26.83
CA LYS A 99 -5.20 4.39 -28.14
C LYS A 99 -6.72 4.64 -28.25
N LYS A 100 -7.43 4.42 -27.15
CA LYS A 100 -8.85 4.70 -26.99
C LYS A 100 -8.99 5.70 -25.85
N LYS A 101 -9.60 6.85 -26.12
CA LYS A 101 -9.79 7.93 -25.13
C LYS A 101 -10.51 7.43 -23.88
N ILE A 102 -10.16 8.00 -22.73
CA ILE A 102 -10.92 7.83 -21.50
C ILE A 102 -12.05 8.86 -21.45
N ASP A 103 -13.15 8.54 -20.76
CA ASP A 103 -14.26 9.46 -20.55
C ASP A 103 -14.10 10.22 -19.23
N VAL A 104 -13.52 9.55 -18.22
CA VAL A 104 -13.32 10.07 -16.87
C VAL A 104 -11.87 9.87 -16.46
N LEU A 105 -11.22 10.93 -15.97
CA LEU A 105 -9.96 10.80 -15.24
C LEU A 105 -10.25 10.89 -13.75
N LEU A 106 -10.16 9.76 -13.06
CA LEU A 106 -10.40 9.63 -11.64
C LEU A 106 -9.07 9.68 -10.87
N SER A 107 -8.82 10.78 -10.17
CA SER A 107 -7.61 10.98 -9.37
C SER A 107 -7.96 11.35 -7.92
N PRO A 108 -8.16 10.34 -7.04
CA PRO A 108 -8.70 10.56 -5.71
C PRO A 108 -7.71 11.27 -4.76
N MET A 109 -8.22 12.24 -4.01
CA MET A 109 -7.52 12.84 -2.87
C MET A 109 -7.74 11.96 -1.63
N ILE A 110 -6.86 10.97 -1.46
CA ILE A 110 -6.96 10.01 -0.35
C ILE A 110 -6.41 10.66 0.93
N TYR A 111 -7.30 10.99 1.86
CA TYR A 111 -6.98 11.68 3.12
C TYR A 111 -6.47 10.75 4.22
N SER A 112 -7.06 9.57 4.35
CA SER A 112 -6.65 8.53 5.29
C SER A 112 -6.64 7.18 4.61
N LEU A 113 -5.79 6.26 5.07
CA LEU A 113 -5.65 4.92 4.52
C LEU A 113 -6.24 3.86 5.44
N PRO A 114 -6.83 2.79 4.88
CA PRO A 114 -7.04 1.55 5.62
C PRO A 114 -5.66 1.00 6.02
N SER A 115 -5.47 0.71 7.29
CA SER A 115 -4.22 0.15 7.80
C SER A 115 -4.52 -0.81 8.96
N PHE A 116 -3.74 -1.88 9.04
CA PHE A 116 -3.81 -2.86 10.13
C PHE A 116 -3.33 -2.25 11.48
N LEU A 117 -2.74 -1.06 11.45
CA LEU A 117 -2.36 -0.31 12.65
C LEU A 117 -3.51 0.51 13.24
N ARG A 118 -4.64 0.65 12.53
CA ARG A 118 -5.79 1.44 13.00
C ARG A 118 -6.30 0.89 14.34
N GLY A 119 -6.51 1.78 15.31
CA GLY A 119 -6.87 1.40 16.69
C GLY A 119 -5.68 1.17 17.63
N HIS A 120 -4.47 1.04 17.09
CA HIS A 120 -3.21 0.93 17.85
C HIS A 120 -2.35 2.19 17.80
N VAL A 121 -2.61 3.07 16.83
CA VAL A 121 -1.94 4.34 16.60
C VAL A 121 -2.91 5.52 16.70
N LEU A 122 -2.39 6.75 16.74
CA LEU A 122 -3.22 7.95 16.86
C LEU A 122 -4.11 8.16 15.63
N ASP A 123 -3.57 7.99 14.42
CA ASP A 123 -4.33 8.08 13.18
C ASP A 123 -3.58 7.41 11.99
N THR A 124 -4.26 7.26 10.85
CA THR A 124 -3.73 6.68 9.60
C THR A 124 -3.88 7.67 8.43
N LEU A 125 -3.50 8.92 8.66
CA LEU A 125 -3.53 10.00 7.68
C LEU A 125 -2.46 9.82 6.59
N THR A 126 -2.74 10.32 5.39
CA THR A 126 -1.75 10.39 4.32
C THR A 126 -0.90 11.66 4.42
N CYS A 127 0.24 11.68 3.71
CA CYS A 127 1.01 12.92 3.56
C CYS A 127 0.15 13.98 2.86
N THR A 128 0.13 15.20 3.39
CA THR A 128 -0.65 16.31 2.84
C THR A 128 -0.30 16.62 1.38
N ARG A 129 0.97 16.52 0.99
CA ARG A 129 1.40 16.68 -0.41
C ARG A 129 0.89 15.57 -1.32
N VAL A 130 0.80 14.34 -0.80
CA VAL A 130 0.24 13.19 -1.53
C VAL A 130 -1.27 13.32 -1.67
N MET A 131 -1.97 13.67 -0.59
CA MET A 131 -3.42 13.89 -0.58
C MET A 131 -3.84 15.01 -1.53
N ALA A 132 -3.14 16.15 -1.49
CA ALA A 132 -3.43 17.31 -2.33
C ALA A 132 -2.82 17.23 -3.74
N GLY A 133 -2.03 16.18 -4.02
CA GLY A 133 -1.39 15.94 -5.32
C GLY A 133 -2.34 16.09 -6.51
N PRO A 134 -3.54 15.48 -6.48
CA PRO A 134 -4.51 15.62 -7.56
C PRO A 134 -4.86 17.07 -7.92
N GLU A 135 -5.21 17.91 -6.94
CA GLU A 135 -5.57 19.32 -7.21
C GLU A 135 -4.38 20.16 -7.63
N ASN A 136 -3.21 19.92 -7.01
CA ASN A 136 -1.99 20.64 -7.38
C ASN A 136 -1.62 20.36 -8.84
N ILE A 137 -1.67 19.10 -9.28
CA ILE A 137 -1.27 18.72 -10.64
C ILE A 137 -2.33 19.13 -11.65
N LYS A 138 -3.62 19.03 -11.31
CA LYS A 138 -4.73 19.54 -12.13
C LYS A 138 -4.50 21.00 -12.55
N ALA A 139 -4.01 21.86 -11.66
CA ALA A 139 -3.74 23.26 -11.99
C ALA A 139 -2.77 23.41 -13.18
N GLY A 140 -1.84 22.48 -13.39
CA GLY A 140 -0.89 22.50 -14.51
C GLY A 140 -1.55 22.15 -15.85
N PHE A 141 -2.64 21.40 -15.82
CA PHE A 141 -3.48 21.07 -16.97
C PHE A 141 -4.58 22.10 -17.23
N LEU A 142 -4.73 23.11 -16.37
CA LEU A 142 -5.69 24.21 -16.50
C LEU A 142 -5.05 25.59 -16.69
N LYS A 143 -3.74 25.71 -16.45
CA LYS A 143 -3.02 27.00 -16.42
C LYS A 143 -3.17 27.82 -17.70
N GLU A 144 -2.98 27.18 -18.85
CA GLU A 144 -3.04 27.85 -20.16
C GLU A 144 -4.36 27.60 -20.88
N ARG A 145 -4.92 26.40 -20.72
CA ARG A 145 -6.16 25.95 -21.36
C ARG A 145 -6.75 24.81 -20.54
N ASP A 146 -8.05 24.58 -20.67
CA ASP A 146 -8.70 23.42 -20.05
C ASP A 146 -8.46 22.17 -20.91
N VAL A 147 -7.33 21.50 -20.66
CA VAL A 147 -6.93 20.30 -21.38
C VAL A 147 -7.96 19.17 -21.23
N PHE A 148 -8.65 19.10 -20.11
CA PHE A 148 -9.64 18.04 -19.87
C PHE A 148 -10.87 18.27 -20.75
N ALA A 149 -11.42 19.48 -20.74
CA ALA A 149 -12.58 19.84 -21.55
C ALA A 149 -12.29 19.72 -23.06
N GLU A 150 -11.12 20.16 -23.52
CA GLU A 150 -10.68 20.03 -24.92
C GLU A 150 -10.65 18.58 -25.41
N ASN A 151 -10.37 17.63 -24.51
CA ASN A 151 -10.32 16.21 -24.83
C ASN A 151 -11.63 15.47 -24.53
N GLY A 152 -12.66 16.17 -24.06
CA GLY A 152 -13.94 15.58 -23.66
C GLY A 152 -13.84 14.71 -22.39
N ILE A 153 -12.83 14.93 -21.56
CA ILE A 153 -12.56 14.15 -20.35
C ILE A 153 -13.15 14.85 -19.14
N ARG A 154 -13.93 14.12 -18.35
CA ARG A 154 -14.40 14.58 -17.04
C ARG A 154 -13.33 14.30 -15.99
N TYR A 155 -12.64 15.34 -15.53
CA TYR A 155 -11.70 15.21 -14.42
C TYR A 155 -12.44 15.17 -13.07
N VAL A 156 -12.16 14.16 -12.25
CA VAL A 156 -12.77 14.03 -10.92
C VAL A 156 -11.72 13.65 -9.87
N SER A 157 -11.71 14.40 -8.77
CA SER A 157 -10.77 14.24 -7.66
C SER A 157 -11.53 14.11 -6.33
N PRO A 158 -12.21 12.98 -6.07
CA PRO A 158 -12.98 12.83 -4.86
C PRO A 158 -12.07 12.90 -3.63
N PHE A 159 -12.46 13.70 -2.62
CA PHE A 159 -11.84 13.67 -1.30
C PHE A 159 -12.38 12.48 -0.52
N VAL A 160 -11.51 11.52 -0.19
CA VAL A 160 -11.92 10.25 0.43
C VAL A 160 -11.08 9.91 1.65
N SER A 161 -11.76 9.58 2.75
CA SER A 161 -11.15 9.09 3.98
C SER A 161 -11.21 7.56 3.99
N LEU A 162 -10.38 6.88 3.19
CA LEU A 162 -10.44 5.40 3.09
C LEU A 162 -10.13 4.69 4.41
N GLY A 163 -9.45 5.35 5.35
CA GLY A 163 -9.30 4.84 6.71
C GLY A 163 -10.61 4.76 7.48
N GLU A 164 -11.64 5.52 7.10
CA GLU A 164 -12.93 5.70 7.79
C GLU A 164 -14.10 5.21 6.91
N PRO A 165 -14.32 3.89 6.78
CA PRO A 165 -15.26 3.31 5.82
C PRO A 165 -16.68 3.85 5.90
N GLU A 166 -17.12 4.28 7.08
CA GLU A 166 -18.43 4.86 7.32
C GLU A 166 -18.66 6.20 6.60
N LYS A 167 -17.59 6.95 6.30
CA LYS A 167 -17.66 8.25 5.61
C LYS A 167 -17.61 8.11 4.08
N VAL A 168 -16.98 7.05 3.60
CA VAL A 168 -16.61 6.86 2.20
C VAL A 168 -17.81 6.80 1.24
N PRO A 169 -18.93 6.12 1.55
CA PRO A 169 -20.11 6.11 0.68
C PRO A 169 -20.63 7.51 0.35
N LYS A 170 -20.77 8.36 1.38
CA LYS A 170 -21.25 9.74 1.20
C LYS A 170 -20.26 10.60 0.43
N GLN A 171 -18.97 10.48 0.74
CA GLN A 171 -17.90 11.21 0.05
C GLN A 171 -17.86 10.88 -1.45
N LEU A 172 -17.86 9.59 -1.80
CA LEU A 172 -17.83 9.15 -3.18
C LEU A 172 -19.14 9.46 -3.93
N TYR A 173 -20.29 9.32 -3.27
CA TYR A 173 -21.57 9.68 -3.87
C TYR A 173 -21.59 11.16 -4.26
N LEU A 174 -21.27 12.06 -3.32
CA LEU A 174 -21.27 13.50 -3.58
C LEU A 174 -20.31 13.89 -4.71
N ALA A 175 -19.17 13.21 -4.82
CA ALA A 175 -18.16 13.51 -5.84
C ALA A 175 -18.45 12.91 -7.22
N LEU A 176 -19.18 11.79 -7.30
CA LEU A 176 -19.34 11.02 -8.54
C LEU A 176 -20.78 10.94 -9.06
N LYS A 177 -21.79 11.35 -8.29
CA LYS A 177 -23.20 11.24 -8.67
C LYS A 177 -23.53 11.87 -10.03
N ASP A 178 -22.97 13.04 -10.32
CA ASP A 178 -23.27 13.78 -11.56
C ASP A 178 -22.45 13.26 -12.74
N VAL A 179 -21.33 12.59 -12.45
CA VAL A 179 -20.41 12.07 -13.47
C VAL A 179 -20.85 10.70 -13.96
N LEU A 180 -21.30 9.84 -13.04
CA LEU A 180 -21.66 8.44 -13.30
C LEU A 180 -23.16 8.15 -13.07
N ASP A 181 -24.00 9.14 -12.82
CA ASP A 181 -25.44 8.97 -12.54
C ASP A 181 -25.68 7.93 -11.41
N LEU A 182 -25.12 8.23 -10.22
CA LEU A 182 -25.13 7.32 -9.07
C LEU A 182 -26.29 7.63 -8.12
N THR A 183 -26.74 6.60 -7.40
CA THR A 183 -27.59 6.76 -6.21
C THR A 183 -26.80 6.45 -4.94
N GLU A 184 -27.21 7.00 -3.79
CA GLU A 184 -26.53 6.73 -2.51
C GLU A 184 -26.46 5.22 -2.19
N GLU A 185 -27.54 4.49 -2.46
CA GLU A 185 -27.65 3.06 -2.18
C GLU A 185 -26.72 2.23 -3.08
N GLU A 186 -26.65 2.58 -4.37
CA GLU A 186 -25.73 1.96 -5.33
C GLU A 186 -24.26 2.24 -4.95
N THR A 187 -23.94 3.49 -4.62
CA THR A 187 -22.59 3.87 -4.17
C THR A 187 -22.19 3.12 -2.91
N ALA A 188 -23.08 3.01 -1.91
CA ALA A 188 -22.78 2.30 -0.67
C ALA A 188 -22.43 0.82 -0.93
N ARG A 189 -23.21 0.12 -1.76
CA ARG A 189 -22.91 -1.27 -2.16
C ARG A 189 -21.58 -1.38 -2.90
N ALA A 190 -21.29 -0.45 -3.80
CA ALA A 190 -20.03 -0.44 -4.55
C ALA A 190 -18.83 -0.19 -3.64
N VAL A 191 -18.97 0.68 -2.63
CA VAL A 191 -17.92 0.93 -1.63
C VAL A 191 -17.63 -0.33 -0.81
N GLU A 192 -18.66 -1.04 -0.36
CA GLU A 192 -18.46 -2.34 0.30
C GLU A 192 -17.73 -3.35 -0.59
N ALA A 193 -18.09 -3.41 -1.88
CA ALA A 193 -17.39 -4.27 -2.84
C ALA A 193 -15.91 -3.88 -3.01
N GLY A 194 -15.62 -2.58 -3.07
CA GLY A 194 -14.25 -2.05 -3.07
C GLY A 194 -13.44 -2.48 -1.84
N TYR A 195 -14.01 -2.35 -0.64
CA TYR A 195 -13.35 -2.79 0.58
C TYR A 195 -13.13 -4.30 0.62
N ARG A 196 -14.11 -5.11 0.19
CA ARG A 196 -13.95 -6.56 0.09
C ARG A 196 -12.82 -6.95 -0.87
N ALA A 197 -12.73 -6.31 -2.03
CA ALA A 197 -11.65 -6.54 -2.99
C ALA A 197 -10.28 -6.16 -2.42
N LEU A 198 -10.18 -5.01 -1.76
CA LEU A 198 -8.94 -4.58 -1.10
C LEU A 198 -8.50 -5.54 0.01
N GLU A 199 -9.43 -5.97 0.87
CA GLU A 199 -9.13 -6.89 1.96
C GLU A 199 -8.71 -8.26 1.44
N ALA A 200 -9.42 -8.82 0.47
CA ALA A 200 -9.06 -10.09 -0.14
C ALA A 200 -7.66 -10.06 -0.78
N PHE A 201 -7.31 -8.96 -1.43
CA PHE A 201 -5.97 -8.77 -1.97
C PHE A 201 -4.91 -8.70 -0.86
N ASN A 202 -5.14 -7.89 0.17
CA ASN A 202 -4.20 -7.73 1.28
C ASN A 202 -3.96 -9.06 2.01
N GLN A 203 -5.03 -9.82 2.29
CA GLN A 203 -4.93 -11.16 2.89
C GLN A 203 -4.12 -12.11 2.02
N LYS A 204 -4.40 -12.16 0.71
CA LYS A 204 -3.64 -12.98 -0.24
C LYS A 204 -2.15 -12.62 -0.25
N MET A 205 -1.81 -11.33 -0.21
CA MET A 205 -0.42 -10.89 -0.21
C MET A 205 0.28 -11.20 1.11
N ARG A 206 -0.40 -11.05 2.26
CA ARG A 206 0.13 -11.44 3.58
C ARG A 206 0.36 -12.94 3.69
N GLN A 207 -0.58 -13.74 3.16
CA GLN A 207 -0.44 -15.20 3.11
C GLN A 207 0.81 -15.61 2.31
N LYS A 208 1.03 -15.00 1.15
CA LYS A 208 2.27 -15.21 0.37
C LYS A 208 3.53 -14.82 1.13
N SER A 209 3.51 -13.69 1.83
CA SER A 209 4.64 -13.29 2.68
C SER A 209 4.91 -14.30 3.80
N ARG A 210 3.85 -14.91 4.35
CA ARG A 210 3.97 -15.96 5.38
C ARG A 210 4.58 -17.23 4.79
N GLU A 211 4.17 -17.63 3.59
CA GLU A 211 4.76 -18.76 2.86
C GLU A 211 6.26 -18.53 2.61
N ILE A 212 6.65 -17.31 2.20
CA ILE A 212 8.06 -16.94 2.02
C ILE A 212 8.83 -17.05 3.35
N LEU A 213 8.30 -16.50 4.45
CA LEU A 213 8.95 -16.60 5.76
C LEU A 213 9.04 -18.04 6.26
N THR A 214 8.01 -18.85 6.03
CA THR A 214 7.99 -20.29 6.34
C THR A 214 9.08 -21.02 5.56
N TRP A 215 9.24 -20.70 4.28
CA TRP A 215 10.33 -21.25 3.48
C TRP A 215 11.70 -20.82 4.02
N CYS A 216 11.88 -19.54 4.35
CA CYS A 216 13.08 -19.04 5.00
C CYS A 216 13.39 -19.78 6.31
N ALA A 217 12.35 -20.06 7.10
CA ALA A 217 12.45 -20.82 8.34
C ALA A 217 12.94 -22.23 8.14
N ARG A 218 12.31 -22.98 7.24
CA ARG A 218 12.64 -24.39 6.97
C ARG A 218 14.01 -24.59 6.35
N HIS A 219 14.51 -23.61 5.60
CA HIS A 219 15.78 -23.72 4.87
C HIS A 219 16.91 -22.91 5.50
N GLU A 220 16.66 -22.29 6.65
CA GLU A 220 17.62 -21.39 7.35
C GLU A 220 18.16 -20.28 6.42
N ARG A 221 17.29 -19.74 5.57
CA ARG A 221 17.65 -18.71 4.58
C ARG A 221 17.23 -17.31 5.06
N PRO A 222 18.07 -16.28 4.85
CA PRO A 222 17.66 -14.91 5.12
C PRO A 222 16.66 -14.40 4.09
N CYS A 223 15.84 -13.42 4.49
CA CYS A 223 15.07 -12.56 3.62
C CYS A 223 15.37 -11.08 3.90
N ILE A 224 15.08 -10.24 2.92
CA ILE A 224 15.24 -8.78 3.01
C ILE A 224 13.85 -8.15 3.19
N LEU A 225 13.72 -7.24 4.15
CA LEU A 225 12.49 -6.45 4.34
C LEU A 225 12.66 -5.04 3.77
N VAL A 226 11.78 -4.66 2.86
CA VAL A 226 11.71 -3.32 2.30
C VAL A 226 10.85 -2.43 3.20
N LEU A 227 11.46 -1.36 3.70
CA LEU A 227 10.81 -0.26 4.41
C LEU A 227 10.68 0.95 3.48
N ALA A 228 9.51 1.10 2.87
CA ALA A 228 9.27 2.10 1.85
C ALA A 228 7.81 2.52 1.84
N ARG A 229 7.51 3.65 1.20
CA ARG A 229 6.12 3.98 0.85
C ARG A 229 5.62 3.11 -0.31
N PRO A 230 4.31 2.82 -0.42
CA PRO A 230 3.78 1.89 -1.43
C PRO A 230 4.15 2.25 -2.87
N TYR A 231 4.27 3.54 -3.18
CA TYR A 231 4.63 4.01 -4.51
C TYR A 231 6.07 3.69 -4.93
N HIS A 232 6.95 3.24 -4.02
CA HIS A 232 8.27 2.77 -4.43
C HIS A 232 8.21 1.38 -5.08
N MET A 233 7.04 0.73 -5.13
CA MET A 233 6.84 -0.45 -5.99
C MET A 233 6.79 -0.07 -7.48
N ASP A 234 6.71 1.23 -7.79
CA ASP A 234 6.86 1.74 -9.15
C ASP A 234 8.34 1.73 -9.57
N PRO A 235 8.72 1.03 -10.66
CA PRO A 235 10.09 1.00 -11.19
C PRO A 235 10.76 2.36 -11.39
N GLY A 236 10.00 3.39 -11.79
CA GLY A 236 10.53 4.74 -12.00
C GLY A 236 10.77 5.50 -10.70
N ILE A 237 10.22 5.05 -9.57
CA ILE A 237 10.34 5.71 -8.27
C ILE A 237 11.21 4.91 -7.30
N GLY A 238 11.05 3.59 -7.24
CA GLY A 238 11.84 2.69 -6.38
C GLY A 238 13.10 2.14 -7.04
N HIS A 239 13.25 2.34 -8.36
CA HIS A 239 14.42 1.93 -9.16
C HIS A 239 14.66 0.42 -9.23
N GLU A 240 13.71 -0.42 -8.80
CA GLU A 240 13.77 -1.89 -8.85
C GLU A 240 14.97 -2.49 -8.10
N ILE A 241 15.49 -1.77 -7.11
CA ILE A 241 16.66 -2.19 -6.32
C ILE A 241 16.38 -3.53 -5.63
N GLU A 242 15.16 -3.73 -5.16
CA GLU A 242 14.72 -4.99 -4.56
C GLU A 242 14.66 -6.14 -5.57
N ALA A 243 14.35 -5.86 -6.84
CA ALA A 243 14.33 -6.88 -7.88
C ALA A 243 15.76 -7.34 -8.23
N GLU A 244 16.74 -6.44 -8.25
CA GLU A 244 18.15 -6.79 -8.41
C GLU A 244 18.62 -7.72 -7.26
N LEU A 245 18.24 -7.42 -6.02
CA LEU A 245 18.56 -8.26 -4.87
C LEU A 245 17.83 -9.61 -4.91
N GLN A 246 16.61 -9.63 -5.42
CA GLN A 246 15.88 -10.87 -5.65
C GLN A 246 16.58 -11.76 -6.69
N ALA A 247 17.16 -11.17 -7.74
CA ALA A 247 17.95 -11.89 -8.74
C ALA A 247 19.22 -12.53 -8.14
N HIS A 248 19.75 -11.98 -7.05
CA HIS A 248 20.83 -12.60 -6.25
C HIS A 248 20.35 -13.73 -5.31
N GLY A 249 19.06 -14.08 -5.32
CA GLY A 249 18.51 -15.22 -4.58
C GLY A 249 18.03 -14.90 -3.17
N PHE A 250 17.81 -13.61 -2.85
CA PHE A 250 17.21 -13.19 -1.58
C PHE A 250 15.70 -13.00 -1.72
N PRO A 251 14.87 -13.71 -0.92
CA PRO A 251 13.45 -13.40 -0.85
C PRO A 251 13.22 -11.97 -0.32
N ILE A 252 12.33 -11.24 -0.97
CA ILE A 252 11.97 -9.87 -0.63
C ILE A 252 10.58 -9.85 0.00
N LEU A 253 10.46 -9.17 1.12
CA LEU A 253 9.19 -8.86 1.78
C LEU A 253 8.97 -7.35 1.78
N TRP A 254 7.73 -6.92 1.61
CA TRP A 254 7.32 -5.53 1.76
C TRP A 254 6.50 -5.39 3.04
N MET A 255 6.82 -4.39 3.85
CA MET A 255 6.16 -4.17 5.15
C MET A 255 4.63 -4.10 5.07
N GLN A 256 4.06 -3.56 3.98
CA GLN A 256 2.61 -3.39 3.80
C GLN A 256 1.88 -4.73 3.82
N TYR A 257 2.59 -5.77 3.38
CA TYR A 257 2.09 -7.13 3.24
C TYR A 257 2.86 -8.11 4.12
N PHE A 258 3.58 -7.62 5.15
CA PHE A 258 4.16 -8.52 6.15
C PHE A 258 3.03 -9.28 6.87
N PRO A 259 3.20 -10.57 7.21
CA PRO A 259 2.13 -11.34 7.84
C PRO A 259 1.76 -10.76 9.21
N THR A 260 0.47 -10.72 9.50
CA THR A 260 -0.08 -10.13 10.72
C THR A 260 -0.88 -11.15 11.54
N ASP A 261 -0.69 -12.44 11.29
CA ASP A 261 -1.41 -13.50 12.00
C ASP A 261 -1.09 -13.48 13.51
N ASP A 262 -2.10 -13.78 14.33
CA ASP A 262 -2.00 -13.68 15.77
C ASP A 262 -0.88 -14.54 16.38
N ASP A 263 -0.66 -15.74 15.84
CA ASP A 263 0.37 -16.66 16.31
C ASP A 263 1.79 -16.11 16.12
N LEU A 264 2.09 -15.60 14.92
CA LEU A 264 3.38 -14.99 14.59
C LEU A 264 3.57 -13.68 15.36
N MET A 265 2.53 -12.85 15.46
CA MET A 265 2.59 -11.60 16.21
C MET A 265 2.77 -11.84 17.71
N HIS A 266 2.10 -12.84 18.28
CA HIS A 266 2.29 -13.23 19.68
C HIS A 266 3.69 -13.81 19.91
N TRP A 267 4.20 -14.63 18.99
CA TRP A 267 5.56 -15.18 19.10
C TRP A 267 6.63 -14.09 19.05
N LEU A 268 6.47 -13.08 18.17
CA LEU A 268 7.46 -12.00 18.03
C LEU A 268 7.39 -10.95 19.14
N PHE A 269 6.20 -10.61 19.66
CA PHE A 269 6.00 -9.46 20.56
C PHE A 269 5.48 -9.83 21.96
N GLY A 270 5.07 -11.08 22.20
CA GLY A 270 4.29 -11.49 23.37
C GLY A 270 5.00 -11.27 24.72
N GLU A 271 6.32 -11.49 24.79
CA GLU A 271 7.11 -11.22 26.00
C GLU A 271 7.05 -9.74 26.43
N GLU A 272 7.13 -8.83 25.47
CA GLU A 272 7.15 -7.39 25.72
C GLU A 272 5.78 -6.85 26.09
N ILE A 273 4.73 -7.46 25.55
CA ILE A 273 3.33 -7.23 25.94
C ILE A 273 3.11 -7.71 27.37
N ARG A 274 3.55 -8.92 27.72
CA ARG A 274 3.47 -9.45 29.09
C ARG A 274 4.25 -8.61 30.10
N ALA A 275 5.40 -8.07 29.68
CA ALA A 275 6.20 -7.15 30.48
C ALA A 275 5.62 -5.73 30.56
N GLY A 276 4.51 -5.43 29.87
CA GLY A 276 3.86 -4.12 29.88
C GLY A 276 4.63 -3.01 29.16
N ARG A 277 5.62 -3.35 28.31
CA ARG A 277 6.41 -2.35 27.56
C ARG A 277 5.66 -1.77 26.37
N ILE A 278 4.81 -2.60 25.75
CA ILE A 278 3.96 -2.24 24.61
C ILE A 278 2.56 -2.82 24.84
N LYS A 279 1.53 -2.18 24.27
CA LYS A 279 0.13 -2.59 24.50
C LYS A 279 -0.33 -3.71 23.56
N SER A 280 0.31 -3.83 22.40
CA SER A 280 -0.04 -4.81 21.36
C SER A 280 1.12 -4.97 20.38
N PRO A 281 1.12 -6.01 19.51
CA PRO A 281 2.15 -6.19 18.47
C PRO A 281 2.20 -5.03 17.45
N PHE A 282 1.11 -4.26 17.36
CA PHE A 282 0.93 -3.14 16.45
C PHE A 282 1.18 -1.77 17.11
N ASP A 283 1.47 -1.76 18.43
CA ASP A 283 1.78 -0.54 19.16
C ASP A 283 3.19 -0.05 18.80
N ILE A 284 3.29 1.21 18.38
CA ILE A 284 4.55 1.90 18.06
C ILE A 284 4.79 3.12 18.94
N SER A 285 3.94 3.37 19.96
CA SER A 285 3.99 4.58 20.78
C SER A 285 5.27 4.70 21.61
N ASP A 286 5.94 3.58 21.88
CA ASP A 286 7.24 3.47 22.56
C ASP A 286 8.39 4.08 21.73
N VAL A 287 8.32 4.00 20.40
CA VAL A 287 9.36 4.50 19.48
C VAL A 287 8.93 5.71 18.66
N TRP A 288 7.62 5.96 18.56
CA TRP A 288 7.04 6.98 17.71
C TRP A 288 5.75 7.57 18.30
N PRO A 289 5.86 8.56 19.20
CA PRO A 289 4.69 9.18 19.85
C PRO A 289 3.74 9.88 18.86
N SER A 290 4.27 10.46 17.78
CA SER A 290 3.51 11.22 16.78
C SER A 290 2.93 10.32 15.66
N SER A 291 2.22 9.28 16.04
CA SER A 291 1.77 8.20 15.14
C SER A 291 0.49 8.52 14.35
N TYR A 292 0.47 9.65 13.63
CA TYR A 292 -0.69 10.09 12.83
C TYR A 292 -0.66 9.69 11.36
N SER A 293 0.52 9.37 10.81
CA SER A 293 0.72 9.19 9.36
C SER A 293 0.81 7.70 9.01
N SER A 294 -0.10 7.18 8.19
CA SER A 294 -0.24 5.74 7.90
C SER A 294 1.06 5.10 7.42
N ASN A 295 1.64 5.60 6.32
CA ASN A 295 2.86 4.97 5.77
C ASN A 295 4.07 5.15 6.70
N THR A 296 4.12 6.26 7.44
CA THR A 296 5.16 6.49 8.45
C THR A 296 5.01 5.47 9.58
N ASN A 297 3.80 5.28 10.10
CA ASN A 297 3.50 4.32 11.16
C ASN A 297 3.88 2.90 10.73
N GLU A 298 3.54 2.50 9.50
CA GLU A 298 3.95 1.21 8.93
C GLU A 298 5.47 1.09 8.82
N ILE A 299 6.20 2.19 8.55
CA ILE A 299 7.68 2.24 8.54
C ILE A 299 8.27 1.97 9.91
N LEU A 300 7.73 2.59 10.94
CA LEU A 300 8.19 2.36 12.30
C LEU A 300 7.83 0.94 12.78
N TRP A 301 6.62 0.47 12.45
CA TRP A 301 6.20 -0.89 12.77
C TRP A 301 7.06 -1.94 12.05
N GLY A 302 7.32 -1.76 10.75
CA GLY A 302 8.18 -2.66 9.98
C GLY A 302 9.61 -2.71 10.51
N ALA A 303 10.16 -1.61 11.03
CA ALA A 303 11.44 -1.61 11.72
C ALA A 303 11.40 -2.45 13.01
N LYS A 304 10.32 -2.35 13.81
CA LYS A 304 10.13 -3.18 15.01
C LYS A 304 10.03 -4.66 14.67
N VAL A 305 9.30 -5.01 13.62
CA VAL A 305 9.19 -6.39 13.11
C VAL A 305 10.56 -6.88 12.64
N ALA A 306 11.28 -6.11 11.84
CA ALA A 306 12.62 -6.48 11.37
C ALA A 306 13.59 -6.73 12.51
N ALA A 307 13.51 -5.95 13.59
CA ALA A 307 14.38 -6.16 14.75
C ALA A 307 14.14 -7.50 15.46
N ARG A 308 12.93 -8.08 15.33
CA ARG A 308 12.51 -9.31 16.02
C ARG A 308 12.55 -10.54 15.13
N CYS A 309 12.00 -10.44 13.92
CA CYS A 309 11.84 -11.57 13.01
C CYS A 309 13.21 -12.15 12.62
N PRO A 310 13.52 -13.42 12.97
CA PRO A 310 14.87 -13.98 12.80
C PRO A 310 15.38 -13.97 11.37
N TRP A 311 14.52 -14.33 10.43
CA TRP A 311 14.89 -14.45 9.02
C TRP A 311 14.99 -13.12 8.29
N VAL A 312 14.45 -12.04 8.85
CA VAL A 312 14.69 -10.70 8.34
C VAL A 312 16.07 -10.27 8.80
N THR A 313 17.11 -10.54 8.01
CA THR A 313 18.50 -10.23 8.40
C THR A 313 18.99 -8.90 7.83
N CYS A 314 18.25 -8.35 6.87
CA CYS A 314 18.56 -7.10 6.21
C CYS A 314 17.29 -6.29 5.95
N VAL A 315 17.39 -5.00 6.20
CA VAL A 315 16.37 -4.01 5.90
C VAL A 315 16.89 -3.06 4.84
N ILE A 316 16.05 -2.80 3.85
CA ILE A 316 16.30 -1.78 2.84
C ILE A 316 15.27 -0.67 2.98
N ARG A 317 15.75 0.55 3.23
CA ARG A 317 14.91 1.74 3.38
C ARG A 317 14.95 2.57 2.10
N PHE A 318 13.81 2.75 1.44
CA PHE A 318 13.68 3.65 0.27
C PHE A 318 13.03 4.98 0.65
N SER A 319 13.68 6.08 0.32
CA SER A 319 13.07 7.41 0.42
C SER A 319 13.28 8.18 -0.87
N SER A 320 12.22 8.80 -1.36
CA SER A 320 12.32 9.70 -2.50
C SER A 320 12.86 11.07 -2.12
N TYR A 321 13.40 11.77 -3.12
CA TYR A 321 13.86 13.14 -3.01
C TYR A 321 12.76 14.07 -2.47
N GLU A 322 13.16 14.96 -1.55
CA GLU A 322 12.28 15.93 -0.86
C GLU A 322 11.10 15.33 -0.08
N CYS A 323 11.20 14.07 0.36
CA CYS A 323 10.18 13.49 1.24
C CYS A 323 10.33 13.98 2.70
N GLY A 324 9.65 15.09 3.02
CA GLY A 324 9.65 15.67 4.37
C GLY A 324 9.10 14.75 5.47
N MET A 325 8.15 13.86 5.13
CA MET A 325 7.59 12.90 6.09
C MET A 325 8.55 11.74 6.43
N ASP A 326 9.54 11.48 5.57
CA ASP A 326 10.52 10.41 5.77
C ASP A 326 11.74 10.88 6.55
N GLN A 327 12.14 12.16 6.40
CA GLN A 327 13.28 12.72 7.13
C GLN A 327 13.29 12.42 8.64
N PRO A 328 12.21 12.65 9.41
CA PRO A 328 12.25 12.41 10.85
C PRO A 328 12.23 10.91 11.20
N THR A 329 11.97 10.03 10.24
CA THR A 329 11.92 8.57 10.44
C THR A 329 13.28 7.90 10.33
N TYR A 330 14.27 8.52 9.65
CA TYR A 330 15.54 7.87 9.33
C TYR A 330 16.30 7.36 10.56
N THR A 331 16.49 8.23 11.55
CA THR A 331 17.25 7.86 12.75
C THR A 331 16.51 6.83 13.61
N PRO A 332 15.20 6.99 13.91
CA PRO A 332 14.44 5.95 14.59
C PRO A 332 14.49 4.60 13.88
N THR A 333 14.23 4.55 12.56
CA THR A 333 14.20 3.27 11.84
C THR A 333 15.57 2.58 11.85
N GLN A 334 16.64 3.34 11.63
CA GLN A 334 18.00 2.80 11.67
C GLN A 334 18.33 2.25 13.06
N LYS A 335 18.10 3.04 14.12
CA LYS A 335 18.39 2.63 15.50
C LYS A 335 17.62 1.38 15.92
N ILE A 336 16.33 1.28 15.57
CA ILE A 336 15.50 0.12 15.90
C ILE A 336 16.05 -1.14 15.22
N VAL A 337 16.38 -1.06 13.93
CA VAL A 337 16.86 -2.21 13.16
C VAL A 337 18.25 -2.64 13.66
N GLU A 338 19.20 -1.71 13.75
CA GLU A 338 20.58 -2.00 14.11
C GLU A 338 20.73 -2.46 15.58
N ALA A 339 19.81 -2.09 16.47
CA ALA A 339 19.82 -2.54 17.87
C ALA A 339 19.74 -4.08 18.00
N SER A 340 19.17 -4.77 17.02
CA SER A 340 19.11 -6.24 16.96
C SER A 340 20.29 -6.88 16.22
N GLY A 341 21.23 -6.08 15.71
CA GLY A 341 22.30 -6.50 14.81
C GLY A 341 21.83 -6.81 13.38
N THR A 342 20.57 -6.50 13.04
CA THR A 342 20.04 -6.59 11.67
C THR A 342 20.73 -5.56 10.78
N LEU A 343 21.08 -5.95 9.54
CA LEU A 343 21.70 -5.04 8.59
C LEU A 343 20.69 -3.99 8.13
N TYR A 344 21.14 -2.74 7.99
CA TYR A 344 20.30 -1.63 7.54
C TYR A 344 20.99 -0.88 6.40
N PHE A 345 20.32 -0.79 5.25
CA PHE A 345 20.80 -0.03 4.10
C PHE A 345 19.73 0.95 3.64
N LYS A 346 20.10 2.23 3.46
CA LYS A 346 19.17 3.29 3.06
C LYS A 346 19.48 3.79 1.66
N PHE A 347 18.55 3.66 0.72
CA PHE A 347 18.57 4.39 -0.55
C PHE A 347 17.71 5.64 -0.38
N GLY A 348 18.39 6.74 -0.06
CA GLY A 348 17.76 8.05 0.09
C GLY A 348 17.79 8.83 -1.20
N ASP A 349 16.88 9.80 -1.28
CA ASP A 349 16.82 10.80 -2.34
C ASP A 349 16.64 10.19 -3.75
N LEU A 350 15.86 9.11 -3.83
CA LEU A 350 15.45 8.53 -5.10
C LEU A 350 14.63 9.56 -5.90
N ASP A 351 15.11 9.89 -7.09
CA ASP A 351 14.48 10.82 -8.01
C ASP A 351 14.43 10.25 -9.45
N ALA A 352 14.27 11.12 -10.45
CA ALA A 352 14.29 10.70 -11.86
C ALA A 352 15.64 10.10 -12.27
N THR A 353 16.73 10.55 -11.66
CA THR A 353 18.06 10.04 -11.92
C THR A 353 18.14 8.62 -11.36
N LYS A 354 18.26 7.62 -12.24
CA LYS A 354 18.50 6.22 -11.88
C LYS A 354 19.99 5.89 -12.02
N PRO A 355 20.86 6.18 -11.03
CA PRO A 355 22.30 5.99 -11.15
C PRO A 355 22.68 4.49 -11.06
N ALA A 356 22.45 3.75 -12.15
CA ALA A 356 22.60 2.30 -12.21
C ALA A 356 23.96 1.79 -11.72
N GLY A 357 25.06 2.48 -12.05
CA GLY A 357 26.40 2.10 -11.58
C GLY A 357 26.57 2.18 -10.06
N SER A 358 26.02 3.23 -9.43
CA SER A 358 26.06 3.38 -7.97
C SER A 358 25.14 2.36 -7.28
N ILE A 359 23.95 2.15 -7.83
CA ILE A 359 22.99 1.14 -7.33
C ILE A 359 23.64 -0.24 -7.36
N LYS A 360 24.25 -0.63 -8.48
CA LYS A 360 24.91 -1.92 -8.64
C LYS A 360 25.99 -2.18 -7.58
N ILE A 361 26.91 -1.24 -7.37
CA ILE A 361 27.97 -1.37 -6.34
C ILE A 361 27.37 -1.55 -4.95
N ARG A 362 26.28 -0.83 -4.65
CA ARG A 362 25.59 -0.94 -3.37
C ARG A 362 24.86 -2.27 -3.21
N VAL A 363 24.24 -2.78 -4.27
CA VAL A 363 23.62 -4.12 -4.30
C VAL A 363 24.68 -5.19 -4.04
N GLU A 364 25.82 -5.15 -4.74
CA GLU A 364 26.95 -6.07 -4.51
C GLU A 364 27.45 -6.02 -3.05
N THR A 365 27.51 -4.81 -2.48
CA THR A 365 27.84 -4.62 -1.06
C THR A 365 26.80 -5.27 -0.15
N ILE A 366 25.50 -5.06 -0.40
CA ILE A 366 24.42 -5.67 0.39
C ILE A 366 24.51 -7.19 0.32
N VAL A 367 24.66 -7.76 -0.88
CA VAL A 367 24.83 -9.22 -1.10
C VAL A 367 25.96 -9.76 -0.22
N HIS A 368 27.15 -9.15 -0.28
CA HIS A 368 28.31 -9.56 0.51
C HIS A 368 28.02 -9.58 2.01
N TYR A 369 27.41 -8.51 2.55
CA TYR A 369 27.11 -8.43 3.99
C TYR A 369 26.01 -9.42 4.40
N VAL A 370 24.98 -9.59 3.58
CA VAL A 370 23.90 -10.55 3.86
C VAL A 370 24.46 -11.98 3.88
N GLU A 371 25.29 -12.37 2.92
CA GLU A 371 25.93 -13.70 2.90
C GLU A 371 26.84 -13.93 4.10
N LYS A 372 27.61 -12.90 4.50
CA LYS A 372 28.58 -13.00 5.59
C LYS A 372 27.94 -13.07 6.97
N TYR A 373 26.92 -12.25 7.25
CA TYR A 373 26.44 -12.03 8.62
C TYR A 373 25.07 -12.67 8.92
N SER A 374 24.31 -13.11 7.92
CA SER A 374 22.92 -13.57 8.14
C SER A 374 22.80 -14.75 9.10
N ARG A 375 23.71 -15.74 9.04
CA ARG A 375 23.66 -16.92 9.92
C ARG A 375 23.76 -16.52 11.40
N ASP A 376 24.65 -15.60 11.73
CA ASP A 376 24.83 -15.13 13.11
C ASP A 376 23.69 -14.21 13.56
N ILE A 377 23.09 -13.44 12.66
CA ILE A 377 21.89 -12.64 12.95
C ILE A 377 20.71 -13.56 13.27
N ILE A 378 20.44 -14.56 12.44
CA ILE A 378 19.36 -15.53 12.63
C ILE A 378 19.53 -16.24 13.97
N ARG A 379 20.73 -16.77 14.26
CA ARG A 379 21.02 -17.47 15.53
C ARG A 379 20.78 -16.59 16.75
N ARG A 380 21.25 -15.34 16.74
CA ARG A 380 21.08 -14.41 17.87
C ARG A 380 19.61 -14.07 18.11
N LYS A 381 18.84 -13.83 17.05
CA LYS A 381 17.41 -13.52 17.17
C LYS A 381 16.59 -14.70 17.65
N LEU A 382 16.86 -15.91 17.13
CA LEU A 382 16.21 -17.13 17.62
C LEU A 382 16.48 -17.36 19.10
N ALA A 383 17.71 -17.12 19.57
CA ALA A 383 18.06 -17.25 20.99
C ALA A 383 17.35 -16.22 21.91
N ALA A 384 16.85 -15.12 21.35
CA ALA A 384 16.12 -14.08 22.09
C ALA A 384 14.60 -14.27 22.07
N LEU A 385 14.08 -15.23 21.29
CA LEU A 385 12.64 -15.49 21.16
C LEU A 385 12.22 -16.74 21.94
N PRO A 386 10.93 -16.87 22.29
CA PRO A 386 10.41 -18.08 22.91
C PRO A 386 10.65 -19.32 22.04
N PRO A 387 10.80 -20.52 22.66
CA PRO A 387 10.83 -21.77 21.92
C PRO A 387 9.50 -21.99 21.18
N HIS A 388 9.49 -22.89 20.19
CA HIS A 388 8.35 -23.20 19.31
C HIS A 388 7.99 -22.05 18.35
N CYS A 389 8.65 -22.04 17.19
CA CYS A 389 8.34 -21.08 16.15
C CYS A 389 7.09 -21.52 15.37
N PRO A 390 6.03 -20.69 15.26
CA PRO A 390 4.81 -21.02 14.53
C PRO A 390 5.02 -21.20 13.01
N LEU A 391 6.16 -20.75 12.46
CA LEU A 391 6.50 -20.97 11.05
C LEU A 391 7.05 -22.36 10.77
N LEU A 392 7.42 -23.12 11.80
CA LEU A 392 7.92 -24.49 11.69
C LEU A 392 6.90 -25.53 12.12
N GLU A 393 5.79 -25.10 12.72
CA GLU A 393 4.68 -25.97 13.05
C GLU A 393 3.99 -26.44 11.76
N GLU A 394 3.65 -27.72 11.69
CA GLU A 394 2.82 -28.22 10.60
C GLU A 394 1.45 -27.54 10.70
N ALA A 395 1.03 -26.87 9.61
CA ALA A 395 -0.33 -26.35 9.53
C ALA A 395 -1.29 -27.52 9.84
N PRO A 396 -2.28 -27.35 10.73
CA PRO A 396 -3.26 -28.40 10.97
C PRO A 396 -3.86 -28.77 9.62
N SER A 397 -3.74 -30.06 9.27
CA SER A 397 -4.27 -30.60 8.03
C SER A 397 -5.73 -30.18 7.91
N THR A 398 -6.06 -29.35 6.93
CA THR A 398 -7.44 -29.03 6.55
C THR A 398 -8.04 -30.23 5.83
N SER A 399 -8.16 -31.36 6.53
CA SER A 399 -8.88 -32.55 6.11
C SER A 399 -10.27 -32.55 6.74
N GLU A 400 -11.07 -31.50 6.51
CA GLU A 400 -12.49 -31.52 6.92
C GLU A 400 -13.36 -30.49 6.16
N SER A 401 -13.15 -30.34 4.85
CA SER A 401 -14.07 -29.57 3.98
C SER A 401 -14.42 -30.25 2.65
N ALA A 402 -14.22 -31.56 2.55
CA ALA A 402 -14.72 -32.38 1.44
C ALA A 402 -15.83 -33.32 1.93
N SER A 403 -16.94 -32.77 2.43
CA SER A 403 -18.15 -33.53 2.77
C SER A 403 -19.37 -32.62 2.83
N LEU A 404 -19.64 -31.83 1.78
CA LEU A 404 -20.94 -31.15 1.58
C LEU A 404 -21.06 -30.73 0.10
N ALA A 405 -21.13 -31.73 -0.77
CA ALA A 405 -21.67 -31.63 -2.12
C ALA A 405 -22.11 -33.05 -2.56
N ALA A 406 -23.29 -33.45 -2.09
CA ALA A 406 -24.12 -34.49 -2.68
C ALA A 406 -25.54 -33.93 -2.79
#